data_AF-H0R285-F1
#
_entry.id   AF-H0R285-F1
#
_cell.length_a   1.000
_cell.length_b   1.000
_cell.length_c   1.000
_cell.angle_alpha   90.00
_cell.angle_beta   90.00
_cell.angle_gamma   90.00
#
_symmetry.space_group_name_H-M   'P 1'
#
loop_
_entity.id
_entity.type
_entity.pdbx_description
1 polymer ?
#
loop_
_entity_poly.entity_id
_entity_poly.type
_entity_poly.pdbx_seq_one_letter_code
_entity_poly.pdbx_strand_id
1 'polypeptide(L)'
;MVATIKRMVVAVLAAVALAVGMLAGTGQAVAATPGELQIRGGVECHFGQPGQPWNNFWYQYRWMTVVNVGGSTMYNVTLQEINGATRFAKSIKPGQSMSTYNTKTKRWQRPIETRWFGCIPTSISGYTWGATIDNVLDNFGYWRSDIQRPGK
;
A
#
# COMPACT_ATOMS: atom_id res chain seq x y z
N MET A 1 5.66 -60.65 10.30
CA MET A 1 6.08 -59.84 11.46
C MET A 1 5.37 -58.49 11.31
N VAL A 2 4.18 -58.27 11.91
CA VAL A 2 3.93 -57.95 13.33
C VAL A 2 4.73 -56.68 13.70
N ALA A 3 4.13 -55.48 13.57
CA ALA A 3 3.32 -54.78 14.60
C ALA A 3 4.20 -53.71 15.29
N THR A 4 3.77 -52.54 15.79
CA THR A 4 2.45 -52.01 16.14
C THR A 4 2.64 -50.53 16.57
N ILE A 5 1.81 -49.58 16.10
CA ILE A 5 0.67 -48.91 16.79
C ILE A 5 1.07 -47.98 17.97
N LYS A 6 0.54 -46.73 17.98
CA LYS A 6 -0.46 -46.19 18.96
C LYS A 6 -0.46 -44.64 18.98
N ARG A 7 -1.52 -44.01 18.44
CA ARG A 7 -2.85 -43.68 19.05
C ARG A 7 -2.73 -42.38 19.87
N MET A 8 -3.54 -41.36 19.65
CA MET A 8 -4.87 -41.14 20.26
C MET A 8 -5.32 -39.71 19.87
N VAL A 9 -6.58 -39.28 19.80
CA VAL A 9 -7.90 -39.87 20.05
C VAL A 9 -8.93 -38.95 19.39
N VAL A 10 -9.98 -39.56 18.87
CA VAL A 10 -11.19 -38.95 18.31
C VAL A 10 -12.14 -38.56 19.45
N ALA A 11 -12.75 -37.38 19.38
CA ALA A 11 -14.00 -37.08 20.07
C ALA A 11 -15.03 -36.56 19.05
N VAL A 12 -16.02 -37.40 18.74
CA VAL A 12 -17.23 -37.09 17.97
C VAL A 12 -18.35 -36.81 18.97
N LEU A 13 -19.29 -35.93 18.57
CA LEU A 13 -20.75 -35.92 18.81
C LEU A 13 -21.18 -34.46 19.07
N ALA A 14 -22.23 -33.89 18.47
CA ALA A 14 -23.47 -34.50 18.01
C ALA A 14 -24.04 -33.82 16.75
N ALA A 15 -24.71 -34.62 15.93
CA ALA A 15 -25.48 -34.21 14.77
C ALA A 15 -26.87 -33.67 15.18
N VAL A 16 -27.33 -32.63 14.49
CA VAL A 16 -28.77 -32.41 14.24
C VAL A 16 -28.93 -32.33 12.73
N ALA A 17 -29.62 -33.33 12.19
CA ALA A 17 -29.95 -33.45 10.77
C ALA A 17 -31.16 -32.57 10.43
N LEU A 18 -31.15 -31.97 9.23
CA LEU A 18 -32.18 -32.11 8.18
C LEU A 18 -32.13 -30.92 7.22
N ALA A 19 -31.57 -31.13 6.02
CA ALA A 19 -32.18 -30.72 4.75
C ALA A 19 -31.41 -31.36 3.59
N VAL A 20 -32.03 -32.40 3.02
CA VAL A 20 -31.64 -33.01 1.76
C VAL A 20 -32.05 -32.07 0.63
N GLY A 21 -31.09 -31.71 -0.22
CA GLY A 21 -31.31 -30.97 -1.45
C GLY A 21 -30.00 -30.82 -2.20
N MET A 22 -29.59 -31.85 -2.94
CA MET A 22 -28.53 -31.72 -3.93
C MET A 22 -28.96 -30.69 -4.97
N LEU A 23 -28.10 -29.71 -5.27
CA LEU A 23 -27.79 -29.20 -6.62
C LEU A 23 -26.79 -28.05 -6.51
N ALA A 24 -25.69 -28.18 -7.26
CA ALA A 24 -24.62 -27.19 -7.48
C ALA A 24 -23.79 -26.81 -6.24
N GLY A 25 -22.53 -27.26 -6.22
CA GLY A 25 -21.51 -26.70 -5.35
C GLY A 25 -21.36 -25.21 -5.65
N THR A 26 -22.06 -24.38 -4.89
CA THR A 26 -21.66 -22.99 -4.69
C THR A 26 -20.37 -23.06 -3.91
N GLY A 27 -19.24 -22.99 -4.63
CA GLY A 27 -17.97 -22.65 -4.01
C GLY A 27 -18.25 -21.45 -3.12
N GLN A 28 -17.86 -21.55 -1.85
CA GLN A 28 -18.07 -20.50 -0.84
C GLN A 28 -17.79 -19.16 -1.53
N ALA A 29 -18.82 -18.34 -1.69
CA ALA A 29 -18.64 -16.98 -2.17
C ALA A 29 -17.79 -16.31 -1.10
N VAL A 30 -16.47 -16.30 -1.32
CA VAL A 30 -15.55 -15.54 -0.51
C VAL A 30 -16.04 -14.11 -0.65
N ALA A 31 -16.71 -13.62 0.39
CA ALA A 31 -17.09 -12.22 0.45
C ALA A 31 -15.77 -11.44 0.25
N ALA A 32 -15.67 -10.69 -0.84
CA ALA A 32 -14.50 -9.88 -1.11
C ALA A 32 -14.25 -9.03 0.14
N THR A 33 -13.07 -9.15 0.74
CA THR A 33 -12.74 -8.32 1.90
C THR A 33 -12.86 -6.85 1.48
N PRO A 34 -13.27 -5.96 2.40
CA PRO A 34 -13.44 -4.54 2.09
C PRO A 34 -12.21 -3.95 1.40
N GLY A 35 -12.44 -2.93 0.59
CA GLY A 35 -11.34 -2.14 0.04
C GLY A 35 -10.69 -1.35 1.18
N GLU A 36 -9.38 -1.17 1.10
CA GLU A 36 -8.63 -0.47 2.14
C GLU A 36 -7.49 0.26 1.45
N LEU A 37 -7.45 1.59 1.58
CA LEU A 37 -6.37 2.39 1.06
C LEU A 37 -5.35 2.61 2.16
N GLN A 38 -4.09 2.53 1.77
CA GLN A 38 -2.97 2.90 2.60
C GLN A 38 -2.17 3.98 1.88
N ILE A 39 -2.10 5.17 2.50
CA ILE A 39 -1.19 6.20 2.03
C ILE A 39 0.24 5.81 2.39
N ARG A 40 1.16 5.98 1.43
CA ARG A 40 2.59 5.72 1.60
C ARG A 40 3.38 6.91 1.08
N GLY A 41 4.56 7.11 1.64
CA GLY A 41 5.38 8.24 1.27
C GLY A 41 6.78 8.13 1.86
N GLY A 42 7.57 9.14 1.56
CA GLY A 42 8.93 9.22 2.03
C GLY A 42 9.56 10.57 1.69
N VAL A 43 10.60 10.90 2.45
CA VAL A 43 11.51 12.00 2.16
C VAL A 43 12.91 11.42 2.22
N GLU A 44 13.59 11.44 1.08
CA GLU A 44 14.89 10.80 0.89
C GLU A 44 15.91 11.83 0.41
N CYS A 45 17.15 11.61 0.82
CA CYS A 45 18.30 12.40 0.39
C CYS A 45 19.18 11.52 -0.50
N HIS A 46 19.28 11.88 -1.77
CA HIS A 46 20.14 11.19 -2.72
C HIS A 46 21.43 11.97 -2.90
N PHE A 47 22.56 11.29 -2.71
CA PHE A 47 23.88 11.80 -3.03
C PHE A 47 24.31 11.19 -4.37
N GLY A 48 24.74 12.04 -5.29
CA GLY A 48 25.22 11.66 -6.59
C GLY A 48 26.53 10.87 -6.48
N GLN A 49 26.74 9.98 -7.44
CA GLN A 49 28.00 9.27 -7.59
C GLN A 49 29.02 10.12 -8.37
N PRO A 50 30.33 9.88 -8.21
CA PRO A 50 31.35 10.53 -9.02
C PRO A 50 31.03 10.43 -10.52
N GLY A 51 31.12 11.56 -11.24
CA GLY A 51 30.86 11.64 -12.68
C GLY A 51 29.40 11.95 -13.09
N GLN A 52 28.48 12.15 -12.14
CA GLN A 52 27.11 12.61 -12.46
C GLN A 52 27.03 14.12 -12.68
N PRO A 53 26.09 14.61 -13.52
CA PRO A 53 25.86 16.03 -13.72
C PRO A 53 25.47 16.73 -12.42
N TRP A 54 25.87 18.01 -12.28
CA TRP A 54 25.81 18.76 -11.01
C TRP A 54 24.42 18.82 -10.38
N ASN A 55 23.36 18.83 -11.20
CA ASN A 55 21.97 18.82 -10.75
C ASN A 55 21.51 17.51 -10.08
N ASN A 56 22.27 16.43 -10.21
CA ASN A 56 22.04 15.14 -9.54
C ASN A 56 23.07 14.86 -8.43
N PHE A 57 23.99 15.79 -8.15
CA PHE A 57 25.10 15.57 -7.23
C PHE A 57 24.65 15.50 -5.76
N TRP A 58 23.59 16.21 -5.40
CA TRP A 58 22.77 15.88 -4.25
C TRP A 58 21.38 16.49 -4.44
N TYR A 59 20.33 15.72 -4.15
CA TYR A 59 18.98 16.22 -4.21
C TYR A 59 18.08 15.53 -3.20
N GLN A 60 17.11 16.28 -2.73
CA GLN A 60 16.05 15.78 -1.90
C GLN A 60 14.89 15.32 -2.76
N TYR A 61 14.41 14.12 -2.49
CA TYR A 61 13.27 13.51 -3.14
C TYR A 61 12.19 13.24 -2.12
N ARG A 62 11.07 13.94 -2.25
CA ARG A 62 9.87 13.69 -1.44
C ARG A 62 8.78 13.13 -2.32
N TRP A 63 8.02 12.17 -1.81
CA TRP A 63 7.00 11.50 -2.58
C TRP A 63 5.86 10.99 -1.72
N MET A 64 4.69 10.86 -2.34
CA MET A 64 3.52 10.17 -1.79
C MET A 64 2.81 9.36 -2.85
N THR A 65 2.17 8.29 -2.42
CA THR A 65 1.31 7.44 -3.23
C THR A 65 0.25 6.77 -2.35
N VAL A 66 -0.68 6.09 -2.99
CA VAL A 66 -1.70 5.28 -2.32
C VAL A 66 -1.63 3.88 -2.91
N VAL A 67 -1.81 2.89 -2.04
CA VAL A 67 -1.92 1.48 -2.39
C VAL A 67 -3.24 0.96 -1.86
N ASN A 68 -3.96 0.19 -2.67
CA ASN A 68 -5.10 -0.56 -2.16
C ASN A 68 -4.58 -1.86 -1.53
N VAL A 69 -4.60 -1.93 -0.20
CA VAL A 69 -4.18 -3.10 0.60
C VAL A 69 -5.34 -4.02 0.95
N GLY A 70 -6.58 -3.59 0.68
CA GLY A 70 -7.80 -4.38 0.88
C GLY A 70 -8.06 -5.40 -0.22
N GLY A 71 -9.22 -6.07 -0.14
CA GLY A 71 -9.58 -7.17 -1.06
C GLY A 71 -10.52 -6.81 -2.20
N SER A 72 -11.04 -5.58 -2.24
CA SER A 72 -11.93 -5.11 -3.30
C SER A 72 -11.40 -3.86 -4.00
N THR A 73 -11.89 -3.57 -5.20
CA THR A 73 -11.42 -2.41 -5.99
C THR A 73 -11.96 -1.12 -5.38
N MET A 74 -11.06 -0.17 -5.14
CA MET A 74 -11.40 1.17 -4.67
C MET A 74 -11.66 2.10 -5.86
N TYR A 75 -12.76 2.84 -5.83
CA TYR A 75 -13.15 3.76 -6.90
C TYR A 75 -13.02 5.22 -6.48
N ASN A 76 -12.78 6.10 -7.46
CA ASN A 76 -12.66 7.55 -7.29
C ASN A 76 -11.67 7.95 -6.19
N VAL A 77 -10.49 7.35 -6.24
CA VAL A 77 -9.45 7.56 -5.22
C VAL A 77 -8.77 8.89 -5.47
N THR A 78 -8.80 9.74 -4.45
CA THR A 78 -8.09 11.02 -4.43
C THR A 78 -6.93 10.96 -3.46
N LEU A 79 -5.77 11.44 -3.88
CA LEU A 79 -4.58 11.67 -3.05
C LEU A 79 -4.30 13.17 -3.02
N GLN A 80 -4.24 13.74 -1.83
CA GLN A 80 -4.01 15.17 -1.60
C GLN A 80 -2.76 15.38 -0.75
N GLU A 81 -1.84 16.21 -1.22
CA GLU A 81 -0.81 16.82 -0.37
C GLU A 81 -1.36 18.07 0.31
N ILE A 82 -1.12 18.23 1.62
CA ILE A 82 -1.54 19.43 2.35
C ILE A 82 -0.83 20.64 1.72
N ASN A 83 -1.61 21.65 1.33
CA ASN A 83 -1.13 22.85 0.60
C ASN A 83 -0.34 22.54 -0.69
N GLY A 84 -0.58 21.38 -1.30
CA GLY A 84 0.18 20.89 -2.44
C GLY A 84 -0.67 20.26 -3.53
N ALA A 85 -0.07 19.31 -4.24
CA ALA A 85 -0.69 18.68 -5.39
C ALA A 85 -1.85 17.75 -5.01
N THR A 86 -2.86 17.71 -5.88
CA THR A 86 -3.95 16.72 -5.84
C THR A 86 -3.81 15.76 -7.01
N ARG A 87 -4.08 14.48 -6.78
CA ARG A 87 -4.05 13.43 -7.80
C ARG A 87 -5.28 12.54 -7.68
N PHE A 88 -5.80 12.13 -8.82
CA PHE A 88 -7.02 11.33 -8.91
C PHE A 88 -6.76 10.05 -9.69
N ALA A 89 -7.33 8.94 -9.22
CA ALA A 89 -7.43 7.69 -9.94
C ALA A 89 -8.87 7.22 -9.96
N LYS A 90 -9.37 6.90 -11.16
CA LYS A 90 -10.72 6.35 -11.34
C LYS A 90 -10.93 5.07 -10.53
N SER A 91 -9.92 4.21 -10.47
CA SER A 91 -9.97 2.97 -9.70
C SER A 91 -8.58 2.46 -9.35
N ILE A 92 -8.44 1.81 -8.19
CA ILE A 92 -7.24 1.10 -7.75
C ILE A 92 -7.66 -0.32 -7.35
N LYS A 93 -7.16 -1.32 -8.07
CA LYS A 93 -7.43 -2.74 -7.78
C LYS A 93 -6.67 -3.20 -6.52
N PRO A 94 -7.10 -4.28 -5.85
CA PRO A 94 -6.34 -4.90 -4.76
C PRO A 94 -4.86 -5.10 -5.13
N GLY A 95 -3.96 -4.68 -4.24
CA GLY A 95 -2.50 -4.71 -4.43
C GLY A 95 -1.94 -3.66 -5.39
N GLN A 96 -2.78 -2.90 -6.10
CA GLN A 96 -2.34 -1.88 -7.04
C GLN A 96 -2.00 -0.57 -6.31
N SER A 97 -1.02 0.16 -6.85
CA SER A 97 -0.69 1.52 -6.44
C SER A 97 -1.13 2.56 -7.47
N MET A 98 -1.37 3.80 -7.04
CA MET A 98 -1.44 4.96 -7.94
C MET A 98 -0.11 5.26 -8.64
N SER A 99 1.01 4.67 -8.17
CA SER A 99 2.30 4.78 -8.83
C SER A 99 2.24 4.09 -10.20
N THR A 100 2.75 4.74 -11.23
CA THR A 100 2.76 4.22 -12.60
C THR A 100 4.19 4.01 -13.08
N TYR A 101 4.43 2.93 -13.81
CA TYR A 101 5.74 2.72 -14.42
C TYR A 101 5.87 3.56 -15.69
N ASN A 102 6.84 4.47 -15.73
CA ASN A 102 7.11 5.29 -16.90
C ASN A 102 8.18 4.62 -17.76
N THR A 103 7.79 4.17 -18.95
CA THR A 103 8.66 3.44 -19.88
C THR A 103 9.78 4.28 -20.46
N LYS A 104 9.59 5.61 -20.61
CA LYS A 104 10.60 6.53 -21.14
C LYS A 104 11.74 6.74 -20.14
N THR A 105 11.38 6.92 -18.88
CA THR A 105 12.35 7.15 -17.78
C THR A 105 12.77 5.87 -17.06
N LYS A 106 12.22 4.71 -17.48
CA LYS A 106 12.47 3.37 -16.92
C LYS A 106 12.39 3.34 -15.38
N ARG A 107 11.43 4.07 -14.81
CA ARG A 107 11.22 4.13 -13.35
C ARG A 107 9.75 4.16 -12.99
N TRP A 108 9.45 3.73 -11.77
CA TRP A 108 8.18 4.04 -11.13
C TRP A 108 8.11 5.56 -10.87
N GLN A 109 7.05 6.18 -11.39
CA GLN A 109 6.67 7.55 -11.09
C GLN A 109 5.64 7.54 -9.98
N ARG A 110 5.92 8.32 -8.93
CA ARG A 110 4.97 8.51 -7.84
C ARG A 110 3.98 9.61 -8.26
N PRO A 111 2.69 9.50 -7.90
CA PRO A 111 1.68 10.47 -8.33
C PRO A 111 1.98 11.88 -7.81
N ILE A 112 2.51 11.98 -6.59
CA ILE A 112 3.05 13.21 -6.02
C ILE A 112 4.53 12.96 -5.75
N GLU A 113 5.38 13.70 -6.44
CA GLU A 113 6.83 13.69 -6.25
C GLU A 113 7.36 15.11 -6.41
N THR A 114 8.36 15.48 -5.61
CA THR A 114 9.10 16.72 -5.79
C THR A 114 10.58 16.46 -5.60
N ARG A 115 11.39 17.07 -6.46
CA ARG A 115 12.85 17.01 -6.42
C ARG A 115 13.39 18.42 -6.24
N TRP A 116 14.28 18.58 -5.28
CA TRP A 116 14.87 19.87 -4.91
C TRP A 116 16.38 19.68 -4.86
N PHE A 117 17.12 20.62 -5.42
CA PHE A 117 18.57 20.64 -5.22
C PHE A 117 18.86 20.98 -3.75
N GLY A 118 19.77 20.24 -3.12
CA GLY A 118 19.95 20.34 -1.66
C GLY A 118 19.40 19.15 -0.89
N CYS A 119 19.92 18.97 0.32
CA CYS A 119 19.38 18.06 1.33
C CYS A 119 19.04 18.90 2.56
N ILE A 120 17.88 19.53 2.51
CA ILE A 120 17.39 20.40 3.58
C ILE A 120 16.33 19.66 4.40
N PRO A 121 16.10 19.99 5.67
CA PRO A 121 14.96 19.45 6.40
C PRO A 121 13.66 19.77 5.66
N THR A 122 12.94 18.76 5.18
CA THR A 122 11.60 18.92 4.61
C THR A 122 10.66 17.84 5.10
N SER A 123 9.38 18.10 4.92
CA SER A 123 8.32 17.12 5.13
C SER A 123 7.39 17.07 3.94
N ILE A 124 6.67 15.96 3.85
CA ILE A 124 5.52 15.80 2.97
C ILE A 124 4.41 15.15 3.78
N SER A 125 3.20 15.65 3.63
CA SER A 125 2.04 15.14 4.34
C SER A 125 0.82 15.26 3.49
N GLY A 126 -0.11 14.35 3.72
CA GLY A 126 -1.28 14.26 2.86
C GLY A 126 -2.30 13.29 3.40
N TYR A 127 -3.41 13.25 2.68
CA TYR A 127 -4.46 12.30 2.93
C TYR A 127 -4.99 11.69 1.63
N THR A 128 -5.66 10.56 1.76
CA THR A 128 -6.38 9.92 0.67
C THR A 128 -7.80 9.58 1.09
N TRP A 129 -8.68 9.48 0.11
CA TRP A 129 -10.04 9.00 0.29
C TRP A 129 -10.56 8.40 -1.02
N GLY A 130 -11.52 7.50 -0.92
CA GLY A 130 -12.22 6.90 -2.06
C GLY A 130 -13.74 6.96 -1.89
N ALA A 131 -14.48 6.49 -2.89
CA ALA A 131 -15.95 6.44 -2.85
C ALA A 131 -16.51 5.30 -1.98
N THR A 132 -15.66 4.41 -1.47
CA THR A 132 -16.05 3.24 -0.67
C THR A 132 -15.59 3.44 0.78
N ILE A 133 -16.27 2.78 1.73
CA ILE A 133 -15.91 2.80 3.14
C ILE A 133 -14.48 2.27 3.29
N ASP A 134 -13.65 3.02 4.00
CA ASP A 134 -12.24 2.78 4.21
C ASP A 134 -11.87 3.12 5.66
N ASN A 135 -10.77 2.57 6.16
CA ASN A 135 -10.25 2.93 7.46
C ASN A 135 -9.64 4.35 7.41
N VAL A 136 -10.28 5.30 8.08
CA VAL A 136 -9.86 6.70 8.09
C VAL A 136 -8.45 6.88 8.71
N LEU A 137 -8.01 5.94 9.55
CA LEU A 137 -6.69 6.03 10.20
C LEU A 137 -5.52 5.75 9.24
N ASP A 138 -5.71 4.90 8.23
CA ASP A 138 -4.66 4.57 7.23
C ASP A 138 -4.61 5.58 6.07
N ASN A 139 -5.51 6.55 6.11
CA ASN A 139 -5.73 7.53 5.05
C ASN A 139 -4.93 8.82 5.22
N PHE A 140 -4.24 9.04 6.35
CA PHE A 140 -3.37 10.18 6.55
C PHE A 140 -1.92 9.75 6.73
N GLY A 141 -0.99 10.52 6.17
CA GLY A 141 0.44 10.23 6.29
C GLY A 141 1.27 11.50 6.41
N TYR A 142 2.34 11.39 7.18
CA TYR A 142 3.35 12.42 7.37
C TYR A 142 4.74 11.78 7.35
N TRP A 143 5.60 12.31 6.50
CA TRP A 143 7.00 11.90 6.40
C TRP A 143 7.88 13.14 6.46
N ARG A 144 9.04 13.00 7.11
CA ARG A 144 10.03 14.05 7.22
C ARG A 144 11.42 13.48 6.98
N SER A 145 12.32 14.29 6.47
CA SER A 145 13.74 13.99 6.54
C SER A 145 14.19 14.18 7.98
N ASP A 146 14.44 13.10 8.71
CA ASP A 146 15.17 13.13 9.96
C ASP A 146 16.67 13.26 9.65
N ILE A 147 17.22 14.44 9.87
CA ILE A 147 18.66 14.55 10.11
C ILE A 147 18.87 13.99 11.53
N GLN A 148 18.95 12.66 11.66
CA GLN A 148 19.49 12.05 12.88
C GLN A 148 20.95 12.48 12.95
N ARG A 149 21.24 13.59 13.64
CA ARG A 149 22.58 13.82 14.14
C ARG A 149 22.80 12.71 15.17
N PRO A 150 23.71 11.74 14.96
CA PRO A 150 24.10 10.89 16.06
C PRO A 150 24.56 11.84 17.18
N GLY A 151 23.84 11.80 18.30
CA GLY A 151 24.26 12.48 19.51
C GLY A 151 25.66 12.00 19.82
N LYS A 152 26.60 12.93 19.97
CA LYS A 152 27.90 12.62 20.54
C LYS A 152 27.75 12.21 21.99
#